data_AF-A0A2H0SGL0-F1
#
_entry.id   AF-A0A2H0SGL0-F1
#
_cell.length_a   1.000
_cell.length_b   1.000
_cell.length_c   1.000
_cell.angle_alpha   90.00
_cell.angle_beta   90.00
_cell.angle_gamma   90.00
#
_symmetry.space_group_name_H-M   'P 1'
#
loop_
_entity.id
_entity.type
_entity.pdbx_description
1 polymer ?
#
loop_
_entity_poly.entity_id
_entity_poly.type
_entity_poly.pdbx_seq_one_letter_code
_entity_poly.pdbx_strand_id
1 'polypeptide(L)'
;MRNNKLQESIIAAVLIAIAVFLLNPFNWWMPSNVVMLIAAGLAAVFAIYASFAWREQAQDEREHMLRSFSGRIAFLAGSGMLSIAIIVQAFAHQVDPWLVLALSGMVIAKIAGLWWAEYRH
;
A
#
# COMPACT_ATOMS: atom_id res chain seq x y z
N MET A 1 11.19 14.86 11.19
CA MET A 1 9.83 14.43 10.79
C MET A 1 9.56 14.55 9.28
N ARG A 2 10.15 15.53 8.56
CA ARG A 2 9.97 15.71 7.09
C ARG A 2 10.50 14.54 6.24
N ASN A 3 11.58 13.87 6.66
CA ASN A 3 12.14 12.73 5.92
C ASN A 3 11.25 11.48 5.98
N ASN A 4 10.52 11.25 7.09
CA ASN A 4 9.68 10.06 7.22
C ASN A 4 8.46 10.11 6.27
N LYS A 5 7.93 11.30 5.99
CA LYS A 5 6.79 11.49 5.06
C LYS A 5 7.19 11.29 3.59
N LEU A 6 8.37 11.81 3.20
CA LEU A 6 8.97 11.53 1.90
C LEU A 6 9.28 10.03 1.75
N GLN A 7 9.82 9.40 2.79
CA GLN A 7 10.04 7.95 2.80
C GLN A 7 8.74 7.15 2.65
N GLU A 8 7.67 7.51 3.37
CA GLU A 8 6.36 6.85 3.22
C GLU A 8 5.80 6.99 1.80
N SER A 9 5.93 8.18 1.20
CA SER A 9 5.48 8.46 -0.16
C SER A 9 6.27 7.65 -1.19
N ILE A 10 7.59 7.53 -1.02
CA ILE A 10 8.46 6.70 -1.87
C ILE A 10 8.10 5.22 -1.72
N ILE A 11 7.95 4.72 -0.49
CA ILE A 11 7.58 3.32 -0.22
C ILE A 11 6.21 3.00 -0.84
N ALA A 12 5.26 3.91 -0.73
CA ALA A 12 3.93 3.75 -1.33
C ALA A 12 3.99 3.74 -2.86
N ALA A 13 4.79 4.60 -3.48
CA ALA A 13 5.01 4.57 -4.93
C ALA A 13 5.65 3.26 -5.40
N VAL A 14 6.64 2.75 -4.64
CA VAL A 14 7.26 1.44 -4.90
C VAL A 14 6.24 0.31 -4.77
N LEU A 15 5.36 0.35 -3.76
CA LEU A 15 4.30 -0.63 -3.57
C LEU A 15 3.33 -0.66 -4.76
N ILE A 16 2.90 0.51 -5.23
CA ILE A 16 2.04 0.62 -6.41
C ILE A 16 2.76 0.09 -7.65
N ALA A 17 4.02 0.48 -7.85
CA ALA A 17 4.81 0.02 -8.98
C ALA A 17 4.91 -1.51 -9.03
N ILE A 18 5.22 -2.15 -7.89
CA ILE A 18 5.30 -3.62 -7.79
C ILE A 18 3.93 -4.25 -8.04
N ALA A 19 2.85 -3.68 -7.48
CA ALA A 19 1.50 -4.20 -7.66
C ALA A 19 1.05 -4.15 -9.14
N VAL A 20 1.33 -3.04 -9.84
CA VAL A 20 1.06 -2.89 -11.27
C VAL A 20 1.94 -3.81 -12.11
N PHE A 21 3.20 -4.00 -11.71
CA PHE A 21 4.12 -4.89 -12.40
C PHE A 21 3.65 -6.36 -12.32
N LEU A 22 2.96 -6.74 -11.25
CA LEU A 22 2.34 -8.06 -11.09
C LEU A 22 1.25 -8.36 -12.13
N LEU A 23 0.59 -7.33 -12.69
CA LEU A 23 -0.41 -7.48 -13.75
C LEU A 23 0.21 -7.81 -15.11
N ASN A 24 1.54 -7.81 -15.22
CA ASN A 24 2.27 -8.07 -16.44
C ASN A 24 1.75 -7.25 -17.64
N PRO A 25 1.63 -5.91 -17.53
CA PRO A 25 1.02 -5.07 -18.58
C PRO A 25 1.76 -5.14 -19.92
N PHE A 26 3.03 -5.55 -19.92
CA PHE A 26 3.87 -5.67 -21.12
C PHE A 26 4.09 -7.11 -21.59
N ASN A 27 3.46 -8.10 -20.95
CA ASN A 27 3.65 -9.54 -21.22
C ASN A 27 5.12 -10.01 -21.28
N TRP A 28 6.04 -9.26 -20.67
CA TRP A 28 7.47 -9.53 -20.81
C TRP A 28 7.90 -10.80 -20.08
N TRP A 29 7.23 -11.18 -19.00
CA TRP A 29 7.70 -12.22 -18.09
C TRP A 29 6.72 -13.39 -18.03
N MET A 30 7.19 -14.58 -18.42
CA MET A 30 6.49 -15.85 -18.26
C MET A 30 7.48 -16.94 -17.79
N PRO A 31 7.90 -16.88 -16.51
CA PRO A 31 8.00 -18.12 -15.71
C PRO A 31 7.34 -17.97 -14.33
N SER A 32 6.67 -19.02 -13.86
CA SER A 32 5.96 -19.10 -12.57
C SER A 32 6.80 -18.65 -11.36
N ASN A 33 8.11 -18.92 -11.39
CA ASN A 33 9.04 -18.56 -10.31
C ASN A 33 9.22 -17.04 -10.15
N VAL A 34 9.11 -16.28 -11.24
CA VAL A 34 9.31 -14.83 -11.22
C VAL A 34 8.08 -14.12 -10.65
N VAL A 35 6.87 -14.59 -10.98
CA VAL A 35 5.62 -14.09 -10.39
C VAL A 35 5.61 -14.28 -8.87
N MET A 36 6.07 -15.45 -8.40
CA MET A 36 6.19 -15.74 -6.97
C MET A 36 7.21 -14.82 -6.26
N LEU A 37 8.35 -14.53 -6.91
CA LEU A 37 9.34 -13.59 -6.38
C LEU A 37 8.78 -12.17 -6.25
N ILE A 38 8.02 -11.70 -7.26
CA ILE A 38 7.38 -10.38 -7.22
C ILE A 38 6.30 -10.32 -6.14
N ALA A 39 5.50 -11.37 -5.97
CA ALA A 39 4.50 -11.44 -4.90
C ALA A 39 5.14 -11.42 -3.50
N ALA A 40 6.28 -12.10 -3.31
CA ALA A 40 7.05 -12.02 -2.08
C ALA A 40 7.62 -10.60 -1.85
N GLY A 41 8.10 -9.94 -2.91
CA GLY A 41 8.50 -8.54 -2.88
C GLY A 41 7.35 -7.60 -2.49
N LEU A 42 6.16 -7.81 -3.04
CA LEU A 42 4.94 -7.07 -2.69
C LEU A 42 4.62 -7.24 -1.19
N ALA A 43 4.66 -8.46 -0.68
CA ALA A 43 4.45 -8.74 0.74
C ALA A 43 5.47 -8.01 1.64
N ALA A 44 6.75 -8.06 1.26
CA ALA A 44 7.82 -7.39 2.00
C ALA A 44 7.66 -5.86 2.02
N VAL A 45 7.40 -5.25 0.85
CA VAL A 45 7.18 -3.80 0.75
C VAL A 45 5.90 -3.38 1.47
N PHE A 46 4.85 -4.19 1.41
CA PHE A 46 3.62 -3.96 2.17
C PHE A 46 3.87 -4.00 3.68
N ALA A 47 4.63 -4.99 4.18
CA ALA A 47 4.97 -5.08 5.59
C ALA A 47 5.79 -3.87 6.09
N ILE A 48 6.72 -3.39 5.26
CA ILE A 48 7.47 -2.16 5.53
C ILE A 48 6.50 -0.97 5.57
N TYR A 49 5.66 -0.81 4.55
CA TYR A 49 4.68 0.27 4.48
C TYR A 49 3.72 0.28 5.68
N ALA A 50 3.21 -0.89 6.07
CA ALA A 50 2.35 -1.05 7.23
C ALA A 50 3.05 -0.65 8.54
N SER A 51 4.34 -0.99 8.68
CA SER A 51 5.15 -0.60 9.84
C SER A 51 5.34 0.91 9.96
N PHE A 52 5.47 1.63 8.83
CA PHE A 52 5.53 3.09 8.81
C PHE A 52 4.17 3.72 9.11
N ALA A 53 3.11 3.22 8.48
CA ALA A 53 1.74 3.70 8.72
C ALA A 53 1.29 3.50 10.18
N TRP A 54 1.79 2.48 10.88
CA TRP A 54 1.54 2.26 12.31
C TRP A 54 2.27 3.25 13.23
N ARG A 55 3.45 3.74 12.82
CA ARG A 55 4.31 4.60 13.67
C ARG A 55 3.91 6.07 13.69
N GLU A 56 2.92 6.48 12.92
CA GLU A 56 2.51 7.88 12.88
C GLU A 56 1.83 8.28 14.20
N GLN A 57 2.32 9.31 14.89
CA GLN A 57 1.72 9.81 16.13
C GLN A 57 0.85 11.04 15.86
N ALA A 58 -0.37 11.05 16.41
CA ALA A 58 -1.23 12.23 16.39
C ALA A 58 -0.77 13.20 17.49
N GLN A 59 -0.51 14.46 17.13
CA GLN A 59 -0.29 15.52 18.11
C GLN A 59 -1.66 15.97 18.64
N ASP A 60 -1.75 15.87 19.96
CA ASP A 60 -2.87 16.07 20.90
C ASP A 60 -4.06 16.95 20.48
N GLU A 61 -5.24 16.30 20.39
CA GLU A 61 -6.58 16.70 20.83
C GLU A 61 -7.40 15.38 20.85
N ARG A 62 -7.96 14.94 21.99
CA ARG A 62 -8.44 13.54 22.19
C ARG A 62 -9.33 12.98 21.07
N GLU A 63 -10.25 13.78 20.52
CA GLU A 63 -11.13 13.34 19.43
C GLU A 63 -10.40 13.15 18.10
N HIS A 64 -9.42 14.02 17.80
CA HIS A 64 -8.57 13.90 16.61
C HIS A 64 -7.68 12.66 16.67
N MET A 65 -7.22 12.26 17.85
CA MET A 65 -6.46 11.03 18.06
C MET A 65 -7.30 9.77 17.76
N LEU A 66 -8.53 9.68 18.25
CA LEU A 66 -9.42 8.53 18.01
C LEU A 66 -9.83 8.40 16.54
N ARG A 67 -10.14 9.52 15.88
CA ARG A 67 -10.51 9.54 14.45
C ARG A 67 -9.32 9.19 13.55
N SER A 68 -8.12 9.68 13.87
CA SER A 68 -6.90 9.31 13.12
C SER A 68 -6.50 7.85 13.34
N PHE A 69 -6.62 7.34 14.57
CA PHE A 69 -6.34 5.93 14.87
C PHE A 69 -7.29 4.98 14.13
N SER A 70 -8.61 5.21 14.21
CA SER A 70 -9.60 4.38 13.50
C SER A 70 -9.40 4.40 11.97
N GLY A 71 -9.09 5.56 11.39
CA GLY A 71 -8.76 5.68 9.97
C GLY A 71 -7.52 4.86 9.57
N ARG A 72 -6.47 4.86 10.40
CA ARG A 72 -5.25 4.07 10.16
C ARG A 72 -5.51 2.57 10.23
N ILE A 73 -6.25 2.11 11.24
CA ILE A 73 -6.59 0.69 11.39
C ILE A 73 -7.43 0.21 10.21
N ALA A 74 -8.44 0.99 9.79
CA ALA A 74 -9.26 0.66 8.63
C ALA A 74 -8.42 0.57 7.34
N PHE A 75 -7.51 1.51 7.13
CA PHE A 75 -6.62 1.50 5.98
C PHE A 75 -5.64 0.31 6.00
N LEU A 76 -5.04 0.00 7.15
CA LEU A 76 -4.13 -1.15 7.31
C LEU A 76 -4.85 -2.48 7.12
N ALA A 77 -6.04 -2.63 7.69
CA ALA A 77 -6.86 -3.82 7.52
C ALA A 77 -7.27 -4.03 6.06
N GLY A 78 -7.76 -2.97 5.40
CA GLY A 78 -8.19 -3.05 3.99
C GLY A 78 -7.02 -3.31 3.04
N SER A 79 -5.93 -2.56 3.17
CA SER A 79 -4.74 -2.76 2.34
C SER A 79 -4.07 -4.13 2.60
N GLY A 80 -4.04 -4.58 3.85
CA GLY A 80 -3.52 -5.91 4.20
C GLY A 80 -4.35 -7.05 3.66
N MET A 81 -5.68 -6.94 3.72
CA MET A 81 -6.58 -7.92 3.13
C MET A 81 -6.40 -8.01 1.61
N LEU A 82 -6.30 -6.86 0.93
CA LEU A 82 -6.04 -6.81 -0.51
C LEU A 82 -4.67 -7.39 -0.87
N SER A 83 -3.63 -7.09 -0.10
CA SER A 83 -2.30 -7.67 -0.30
C SER A 83 -2.32 -9.20 -0.14
N ILE A 84 -2.99 -9.73 0.90
CA ILE A 84 -3.15 -11.17 1.08
C ILE A 84 -3.92 -11.80 -0.10
N ALA A 85 -5.01 -11.18 -0.55
CA ALA A 85 -5.78 -11.67 -1.69
C ALA A 85 -4.94 -11.73 -2.97
N ILE A 86 -4.15 -10.69 -3.25
CA ILE A 86 -3.22 -10.65 -4.39
C ILE A 86 -2.17 -11.75 -4.29
N ILE A 87 -1.62 -12.00 -3.10
CA ILE A 87 -0.64 -13.08 -2.89
C ILE A 87 -1.26 -14.44 -3.16
N VAL A 88 -2.46 -14.72 -2.62
CA VAL A 88 -3.18 -15.98 -2.84
C VAL A 88 -3.50 -16.16 -4.33
N GLN A 89 -3.94 -15.11 -5.02
CA GLN A 89 -4.21 -15.15 -6.46
C GLN A 89 -2.95 -15.28 -7.32
N ALA A 90 -1.81 -14.74 -6.87
CA ALA A 90 -0.53 -14.91 -7.53
C ALA A 90 -0.08 -16.38 -7.53
N PHE A 91 -0.37 -17.14 -6.47
CA PHE A 91 -0.16 -18.60 -6.43
C PHE A 91 -1.05 -19.35 -7.44
N ALA A 92 -2.26 -18.86 -7.70
CA ALA A 92 -3.14 -19.39 -8.74
C ALA A 92 -2.78 -18.90 -10.16
N HIS A 93 -1.76 -18.05 -10.30
CA HIS A 93 -1.35 -17.40 -11.55
C HIS A 93 -2.47 -16.62 -12.25
N GLN A 94 -3.50 -16.21 -11.50
CA GLN A 94 -4.65 -15.46 -11.97
C GLN A 94 -4.84 -14.26 -11.05
N VAL A 95 -4.04 -13.23 -11.26
CA VAL A 95 -4.15 -11.96 -10.52
C VAL A 95 -5.26 -11.13 -11.15
N ASP A 96 -6.29 -10.81 -10.38
CA ASP A 96 -7.37 -9.94 -10.80
C ASP A 96 -6.88 -8.47 -10.84
N PRO A 97 -6.95 -7.80 -12.00
CA PRO A 97 -6.63 -6.38 -12.13
C PRO A 97 -7.38 -5.48 -11.14
N TRP A 98 -8.62 -5.83 -10.78
CA TRP A 98 -9.44 -5.01 -9.88
C TRP A 98 -8.87 -4.94 -8.46
N LEU A 99 -8.25 -6.01 -7.96
CA LEU A 99 -7.63 -6.01 -6.64
C LEU A 99 -6.40 -5.10 -6.60
N VAL A 100 -5.60 -5.11 -7.67
CA VAL A 100 -4.44 -4.23 -7.81
C VAL A 100 -4.85 -2.77 -7.94
N LEU A 101 -5.90 -2.50 -8.73
CA LEU A 101 -6.46 -1.15 -8.87
C LEU A 101 -7.06 -0.65 -7.55
N ALA A 102 -7.74 -1.50 -6.79
CA ALA A 102 -8.29 -1.16 -5.49
C ALA A 102 -7.18 -0.81 -4.48
N LEU A 103 -6.14 -1.63 -4.39
CA LEU A 103 -5.00 -1.37 -3.50
C LEU A 103 -4.28 -0.07 -3.89
N SER A 104 -4.03 0.12 -5.19
CA SER A 104 -3.38 1.33 -5.71
C SER A 104 -4.23 2.57 -5.45
N GLY A 105 -5.54 2.50 -5.69
CA GLY A 105 -6.48 3.60 -5.44
C GLY A 105 -6.54 4.00 -3.97
N MET A 106 -6.58 3.03 -3.04
CA MET A 106 -6.52 3.31 -1.60
C MET A 106 -5.23 4.03 -1.21
N VAL A 107 -4.08 3.56 -1.70
CA VAL A 107 -2.77 4.16 -1.39
C VAL A 107 -2.68 5.58 -1.96
N ILE A 108 -3.11 5.80 -3.21
CA ILE A 108 -3.15 7.13 -3.83
C ILE A 108 -4.07 8.07 -3.04
N ALA A 109 -5.26 7.61 -2.66
CA ALA A 109 -6.22 8.40 -1.88
C ALA A 109 -5.63 8.84 -0.53
N LYS A 110 -4.90 7.94 0.16
CA LYS A 110 -4.21 8.28 1.41
C LYS A 110 -3.13 9.35 1.19
N ILE A 111 -2.28 9.21 0.17
CA ILE A 111 -1.24 10.21 -0.14
C ILE A 111 -1.87 11.56 -0.51
N ALA A 112 -2.90 11.56 -1.35
CA ALA A 112 -3.60 12.78 -1.74
C ALA A 112 -4.25 13.49 -0.54
N GLY A 113 -4.85 12.72 0.37
CA GLY A 113 -5.40 13.25 1.63
C GLY A 113 -4.32 13.89 2.52
N LEU A 114 -3.13 13.26 2.60
CA LEU A 114 -1.99 13.81 3.34
C LEU A 114 -1.50 15.13 2.71
N TRP A 115 -1.36 15.19 1.39
CA TRP A 115 -0.94 16.41 0.69
C TRP A 115 -1.97 17.53 0.83
N TRP A 116 -3.26 17.21 0.77
CA TRP A 116 -4.31 18.20 0.93
C TRP A 116 -4.34 18.79 2.35
N ALA A 117 -4.13 17.96 3.37
CA ALA A 117 -4.03 18.42 4.75
C ALA A 117 -2.82 19.35 4.95
N GLU A 118 -1.72 19.13 4.23
CA GLU A 118 -0.52 19.97 4.26
C GLU A 118 -0.69 21.29 3.47
N TYR A 119 -1.47 21.30 2.40
CA TYR A 119 -1.75 22.54 1.66
C TYR A 119 -2.68 23.49 2.42
N ARG A 120 -3.51 22.96 3.32
CA ARG A 120 -4.55 23.73 4.03
C ARG A 120 -4.11 24.22 5.42
N HIS A 121 -2.92 23.85 5.88
CA HIS A 121 -2.28 24.32 7.12
C HIS A 121 -0.96 25.03 6.81
#